data_AF-A0A1E1WDE4-F1
#
_entry.id   AF-A0A1E1WDE4-F1
#
_cell.length_a   1.000
_cell.length_b   1.000
_cell.length_c   1.000
_cell.angle_alpha   90.00
_cell.angle_beta   90.00
_cell.angle_gamma   90.00
#
_symmetry.space_group_name_H-M   'P 1'
#
loop_
_entity.id
_entity.type
_entity.pdbx_description
1 polymer ?
#
loop_
_entity_poly.entity_id
_entity_poly.type
_entity_poly.pdbx_seq_one_letter_code
_entity_poly.pdbx_strand_id
1 'polypeptide(L)'
;MSTAMEVDGMAKGIDTAEEAVESTTLALIPESASIVGDGALDNIPGLSPVQIQQEYFENLPDCDWVKYEKSNRNHLLQNVAFALFGSPSFEGELSEVKSNDNAHLEGYTTRQKEQVMKVYEKLCEQSKYSQNDDDIVMSVLLVVCARPKPLKFYQLEPSNHWVDLHQRNDIDIWCTAVFRVRKCIPTTVGAKSCRVYIDESARVYQDWNSYLTNNTLPKCVIIVPENGEYQGTIIEGQEAFAVKLTVAPTPSLGVKARVLSSVDTASTVASLGAVGVLGVAAFT
;
A
#
# COMPACT_ATOMS: atom_id res chain seq x y z
N MET A 1 65.45 33.99 37.48
CA MET A 1 64.05 33.58 37.22
C MET A 1 63.29 33.75 38.51
N SER A 2 62.11 34.39 38.42
CA SER A 2 61.22 34.83 39.51
C SER A 2 61.52 36.22 40.08
N THR A 3 60.79 37.21 39.55
CA THR A 3 60.59 38.54 40.12
C THR A 3 59.09 38.76 40.26
N ALA A 4 58.74 39.34 41.40
CA ALA A 4 57.43 39.62 41.98
C ALA A 4 56.43 40.39 41.11
N MET A 5 55.14 40.32 41.48
CA MET A 5 54.42 41.49 42.02
C MET A 5 52.99 41.12 42.44
N GLU A 6 52.67 41.51 43.66
CA GLU A 6 51.34 41.52 44.28
C GLU A 6 51.01 42.98 44.53
N VAL A 7 49.87 43.49 44.02
CA VAL A 7 49.25 44.75 44.51
C VAL A 7 47.74 44.71 44.24
N ASP A 8 46.97 44.59 45.33
CA ASP A 8 45.89 45.45 45.83
C ASP A 8 45.00 46.27 44.87
N GLY A 9 43.69 46.35 45.16
CA GLY A 9 42.80 47.25 44.41
C GLY A 9 41.29 47.16 44.68
N MET A 10 40.85 47.88 45.71
CA MET A 10 39.52 48.02 46.29
C MET A 10 38.44 48.73 45.41
N ALA A 11 37.21 48.19 45.46
CA ALA A 11 35.91 48.85 45.69
C ALA A 11 35.23 49.85 44.70
N LYS A 12 33.91 49.60 44.58
CA LYS A 12 32.74 50.51 44.47
C LYS A 12 32.37 51.15 43.13
N GLY A 13 31.09 50.96 42.77
CA GLY A 13 30.35 51.82 41.83
C GLY A 13 28.96 51.25 41.50
N ILE A 14 27.94 51.81 42.14
CA ILE A 14 26.51 51.69 41.81
C ILE A 14 26.22 52.73 40.71
N ASP A 15 25.49 52.41 39.64
CA ASP A 15 24.11 52.88 39.37
C ASP A 15 23.65 52.65 37.91
N THR A 16 22.32 52.58 37.77
CA THR A 16 21.49 52.91 36.59
C THR A 16 21.47 52.02 35.33
N ALA A 17 20.35 51.27 35.24
CA ALA A 17 19.35 51.26 34.16
C ALA A 17 19.78 51.24 32.68
N GLU A 18 19.40 50.17 31.97
CA GLU A 18 18.74 50.31 30.65
C GLU A 18 17.89 49.06 30.33
N GLU A 19 16.67 49.29 29.85
CA GLU A 19 15.75 48.29 29.31
C GLU A 19 16.31 47.66 28.02
N ALA A 20 16.13 46.35 27.86
CA ALA A 20 15.82 45.76 26.56
C ALA A 20 15.04 44.46 26.78
N VAL A 21 13.73 44.58 26.61
CA VAL A 21 12.80 43.47 26.41
C VAL A 21 13.13 42.82 25.07
N GLU A 22 13.48 41.53 25.07
CA GLU A 22 13.35 40.71 23.87
C GLU A 22 12.54 39.44 24.18
N SER A 23 11.36 39.44 23.58
CA SER A 23 10.27 38.49 23.77
C SER A 23 10.67 37.08 23.30
N THR A 24 10.90 36.16 24.24
CA THR A 24 11.03 34.74 23.93
C THR A 24 9.64 34.17 23.65
N THR A 25 9.23 34.21 22.37
CA THR A 25 8.02 33.53 21.92
C THR A 25 8.40 32.10 21.53
N LEU A 26 8.04 31.15 22.40
CA LEU A 26 7.98 29.72 22.10
C LEU A 26 6.95 29.49 20.99
N ALA A 27 7.42 29.46 19.74
CA ALA A 27 6.61 29.01 18.61
C ALA A 27 6.49 27.48 18.65
N LEU A 28 5.33 27.00 19.11
CA LEU A 28 4.83 25.66 18.89
C LEU A 28 4.79 25.38 17.38
N ILE A 29 5.58 24.44 16.91
CA ILE A 29 5.51 23.90 15.54
C ILE A 29 4.29 22.96 15.48
N PRO A 30 3.29 23.19 14.62
CA PRO A 30 2.22 22.22 14.41
C PRO A 30 2.72 21.10 13.48
N GLU A 31 2.69 19.86 14.00
CA GLU A 31 2.71 18.64 13.20
C GLU A 31 1.42 18.54 12.36
N SER A 32 1.51 18.92 11.08
CA SER A 32 0.71 18.33 10.00
C SER A 32 1.16 18.89 8.65
N ALA A 33 2.18 18.30 8.05
CA ALA A 33 2.46 18.48 6.62
C ALA A 33 1.67 17.43 5.84
N SER A 34 0.38 17.69 5.64
CA SER A 34 -0.40 17.10 4.56
C SER A 34 0.06 17.74 3.25
N ILE A 35 0.76 16.99 2.42
CA ILE A 35 0.99 17.41 1.02
C ILE A 35 -0.27 17.00 0.25
N VAL A 36 -1.24 17.91 0.18
CA VAL A 36 -2.26 17.91 -0.86
C VAL A 36 -2.06 19.21 -1.61
N GLY A 37 -1.66 19.10 -2.88
CA GLY A 37 -1.58 20.24 -3.79
C GLY A 37 -2.99 20.81 -3.99
N ASP A 38 -3.15 22.06 -3.59
CA ASP A 38 -4.35 22.85 -3.84
C ASP A 38 -4.26 23.41 -5.26
N GLY A 39 -5.22 23.04 -6.11
CA GLY A 39 -5.28 23.51 -7.50
C GLY A 39 -6.12 22.62 -8.42
N ALA A 40 -7.44 22.88 -8.43
CA ALA A 40 -8.41 22.46 -9.46
C ALA A 40 -8.72 20.95 -9.58
N LEU A 41 -9.48 20.38 -8.63
CA LEU A 41 -10.01 19.00 -8.71
C LEU A 41 -11.46 18.85 -8.20
N ASP A 42 -12.27 19.91 -8.22
CA ASP A 42 -13.58 19.90 -7.56
C ASP A 42 -14.72 19.18 -8.31
N ASN A 43 -14.47 18.42 -9.39
CA ASN A 43 -15.56 17.68 -10.07
C ASN A 43 -15.12 16.40 -10.81
N ILE A 44 -14.21 15.60 -10.24
CA ILE A 44 -14.11 14.18 -10.63
C ILE A 44 -14.84 13.36 -9.56
N PRO A 45 -15.96 12.68 -9.89
CA PRO A 45 -16.59 11.77 -8.96
C PRO A 45 -15.56 10.73 -8.51
N GLY A 46 -15.32 10.65 -7.20
CA GLY A 46 -14.47 9.60 -6.64
C GLY A 46 -15.00 8.23 -7.05
N LEU A 47 -14.10 7.34 -7.47
CA LEU A 47 -14.43 5.97 -7.80
C LEU A 47 -14.86 5.21 -6.55
N SER A 48 -15.88 4.37 -6.68
CA SER A 48 -16.22 3.37 -5.66
C SER A 48 -15.15 2.27 -5.59
N PRO A 49 -15.04 1.54 -4.47
CA PRO A 49 -14.09 0.43 -4.35
C PRO A 49 -14.20 -0.63 -5.45
N VAL A 50 -15.42 -0.90 -5.94
CA VAL A 50 -15.64 -1.84 -7.04
C VAL A 50 -15.15 -1.29 -8.37
N GLN A 51 -15.37 -0.01 -8.64
CA GLN A 51 -14.81 0.67 -9.82
C GLN A 51 -13.28 0.62 -9.82
N ILE A 52 -12.64 0.85 -8.66
CA ILE A 52 -11.19 0.75 -8.52
C ILE A 52 -10.70 -0.67 -8.84
N GLN A 53 -11.39 -1.69 -8.34
CA GLN A 53 -11.04 -3.09 -8.66
C GLN A 53 -11.24 -3.45 -10.13
N GLN A 54 -12.26 -2.87 -10.77
CA GLN A 54 -12.47 -3.04 -12.21
C GLN A 54 -11.32 -2.40 -13.00
N GLU A 55 -10.87 -1.18 -12.64
CA GLU A 55 -9.71 -0.57 -13.28
C GLU A 55 -8.46 -1.43 -13.13
N TYR A 56 -8.22 -2.02 -11.95
CA TYR A 56 -7.09 -2.94 -11.80
C TYR A 56 -7.24 -4.17 -12.68
N PHE A 57 -8.42 -4.77 -12.75
CA PHE A 57 -8.68 -5.91 -13.62
C PHE A 57 -8.40 -5.59 -15.09
N GLU A 58 -8.82 -4.42 -15.58
CA GLU A 58 -8.68 -4.02 -16.98
C GLU A 58 -7.26 -3.57 -17.35
N ASN A 59 -6.51 -3.01 -16.39
CA ASN A 59 -5.15 -2.52 -16.62
C ASN A 59 -4.08 -3.57 -16.33
N LEU A 60 -4.42 -4.69 -15.69
CA LEU A 60 -3.47 -5.78 -15.50
C LEU A 60 -3.23 -6.50 -16.84
N PRO A 61 -1.97 -6.73 -17.22
CA PRO A 61 -1.68 -7.49 -18.43
C PRO A 61 -2.22 -8.92 -18.30
N ASP A 62 -2.54 -9.56 -19.43
CA ASP A 62 -3.02 -10.95 -19.50
C ASP A 62 -2.13 -11.96 -18.75
N CYS A 63 -0.86 -11.59 -18.49
CA CYS A 63 0.07 -12.40 -17.75
C CYS A 63 -0.07 -12.22 -16.23
N ASP A 64 -0.86 -13.12 -15.65
CA ASP A 64 -1.19 -13.17 -14.23
C ASP A 64 -0.01 -13.54 -13.31
N TRP A 65 1.18 -13.80 -13.87
CA TRP A 65 2.38 -14.24 -13.15
C TRP A 65 3.67 -13.72 -13.79
N VAL A 66 4.56 -13.17 -12.98
CA VAL A 66 5.90 -12.77 -13.38
C VAL A 66 6.92 -13.72 -12.76
N LYS A 67 7.84 -14.22 -13.59
CA LYS A 67 8.98 -15.03 -13.15
C LYS A 67 10.19 -14.12 -12.92
N TYR A 68 10.79 -14.23 -11.74
CA TYR A 68 12.03 -13.57 -11.38
C TYR A 68 13.12 -14.61 -11.14
N GLU A 69 14.16 -14.57 -11.97
CA GLU A 69 15.36 -15.37 -11.79
C GLU A 69 16.29 -14.71 -10.78
N LYS A 70 17.19 -15.50 -10.17
CA LYS A 70 18.12 -15.02 -9.14
C LYS A 70 18.95 -13.82 -9.59
N SER A 71 19.44 -13.83 -10.85
CA SER A 71 20.24 -12.75 -11.43
C SER A 71 19.47 -11.44 -11.59
N ASN A 72 18.14 -11.51 -11.70
CA ASN A 72 17.27 -10.39 -12.05
C ASN A 72 16.38 -9.96 -10.87
N ARG A 73 16.72 -10.37 -9.64
CA ARG A 73 15.95 -10.03 -8.43
C ARG A 73 15.94 -8.53 -8.09
N ASN A 74 16.80 -7.73 -8.72
CA ASN A 74 16.69 -6.27 -8.64
C ASN A 74 15.34 -5.76 -9.18
N HIS A 75 14.81 -6.36 -10.25
CA HIS A 75 13.47 -6.03 -10.75
C HIS A 75 12.37 -6.52 -9.81
N LEU A 76 12.58 -7.63 -9.11
CA LEU A 76 11.66 -8.06 -8.04
C LEU A 76 11.61 -6.99 -6.95
N LEU A 77 12.76 -6.50 -6.49
CA LEU A 77 12.86 -5.47 -5.46
C LEU A 77 12.14 -4.17 -5.88
N GLN A 78 12.37 -3.71 -7.11
CA GLN A 78 11.71 -2.53 -7.67
C GLN A 78 10.19 -2.70 -7.77
N ASN A 79 9.73 -3.87 -8.23
CA ASN A 79 8.30 -4.17 -8.32
C ASN A 79 7.63 -4.24 -6.94
N VAL A 80 8.32 -4.76 -5.92
CA VAL A 80 7.83 -4.73 -4.53
C VAL A 80 7.72 -3.28 -4.04
N ALA A 81 8.72 -2.45 -4.31
CA ALA A 81 8.69 -1.03 -3.92
C ALA A 81 7.53 -0.30 -4.57
N PHE A 82 7.36 -0.47 -5.87
CA PHE A 82 6.28 0.13 -6.63
C PHE A 82 4.91 -0.35 -6.15
N ALA A 83 4.74 -1.65 -5.91
CA ALA A 83 3.49 -2.21 -5.40
C ALA A 83 3.10 -1.65 -4.02
N LEU A 84 4.07 -1.39 -3.14
CA LEU A 84 3.83 -0.89 -1.78
C LEU A 84 3.62 0.63 -1.73
N PHE A 85 4.31 1.39 -2.59
CA PHE A 85 4.44 2.83 -2.42
C PHE A 85 4.19 3.65 -3.68
N GLY A 86 3.92 3.01 -4.83
CA GLY A 86 3.79 3.67 -6.11
C GLY A 86 5.13 4.14 -6.68
N SER A 87 5.08 5.07 -7.63
CA SER A 87 6.28 5.61 -8.28
C SER A 87 7.24 6.27 -7.27
N PRO A 88 8.56 6.13 -7.48
CA PRO A 88 9.54 6.84 -6.67
C PRO A 88 9.40 8.36 -6.88
N SER A 89 9.82 9.16 -5.88
CA SER A 89 9.75 10.63 -5.98
C SER A 89 10.70 11.24 -7.02
N PHE A 90 11.72 10.50 -7.44
CA PHE A 90 12.58 10.83 -8.57
C PHE A 90 13.14 9.53 -9.17
N GLU A 91 13.42 9.54 -10.47
CA GLU A 91 13.96 8.38 -11.18
C GLU A 91 15.43 8.14 -10.79
N GLY A 92 15.76 6.88 -10.50
CA GLY A 92 17.14 6.42 -10.30
C GLY A 92 17.86 6.19 -11.64
N GLU A 93 19.18 6.16 -11.61
CA GLU A 93 19.98 5.92 -12.81
C GLU A 93 19.93 4.43 -13.18
N LEU A 94 19.42 4.08 -14.36
CA LEU A 94 19.27 2.69 -14.86
C LEU A 94 20.60 2.07 -15.35
N SER A 95 21.74 2.69 -15.08
CA SER A 95 23.04 2.25 -15.59
C SER A 95 23.52 0.97 -14.88
N GLU A 96 24.20 0.10 -15.64
CA GLU A 96 24.52 -1.28 -15.27
C GLU A 96 25.06 -1.44 -13.84
N VAL A 97 24.32 -2.18 -13.02
CA VAL A 97 24.61 -2.48 -11.62
C VAL A 97 25.99 -3.12 -11.50
N LYS A 98 26.93 -2.43 -10.83
CA LYS A 98 28.10 -3.10 -10.26
C LYS A 98 27.62 -4.00 -9.14
N SER A 99 28.12 -5.23 -9.11
CA SER A 99 27.67 -6.40 -8.34
C SER A 99 27.51 -6.25 -6.81
N ASN A 100 27.71 -5.06 -6.23
CA ASN A 100 27.64 -4.81 -4.79
C ASN A 100 26.70 -3.64 -4.39
N ASP A 101 26.10 -2.91 -5.32
CA ASP A 101 25.16 -1.83 -4.97
C ASP A 101 23.74 -2.38 -4.82
N ASN A 102 23.16 -2.17 -3.64
CA ASN A 102 21.77 -2.50 -3.35
C ASN A 102 20.87 -1.84 -4.41
N ALA A 103 19.97 -2.61 -5.00
CA ALA A 103 19.16 -2.16 -6.13
C ALA A 103 18.57 -0.75 -5.92
N HIS A 104 18.55 -0.01 -7.02
CA HIS A 104 18.03 1.34 -7.23
C HIS A 104 16.61 1.53 -6.65
N LEU A 105 16.56 1.82 -5.34
CA LEU A 105 15.39 2.29 -4.62
C LEU A 105 15.49 3.81 -4.40
N GLU A 106 16.15 4.55 -5.30
CA GLU A 106 16.12 6.01 -5.27
C GLU A 106 14.68 6.52 -5.28
N GLY A 107 14.48 7.71 -4.71
CA GLY A 107 13.15 8.29 -4.57
C GLY A 107 12.25 7.69 -3.49
N TYR A 108 12.63 6.58 -2.85
CA TYR A 108 11.95 6.07 -1.66
C TYR A 108 12.66 6.49 -0.36
N THR A 109 11.87 6.79 0.67
CA THR A 109 12.38 7.11 2.01
C THR A 109 13.04 5.90 2.68
N THR A 110 13.88 6.13 3.69
CA THR A 110 14.52 5.05 4.47
C THR A 110 13.50 4.06 5.05
N ARG A 111 12.39 4.57 5.60
CA ARG A 111 11.31 3.73 6.15
C ARG A 111 10.63 2.87 5.07
N GLN A 112 10.40 3.43 3.89
CA GLN A 112 9.86 2.68 2.77
C GLN A 112 10.83 1.57 2.35
N LYS A 113 12.12 1.89 2.17
CA LYS A 113 13.17 0.93 1.81
C LYS A 113 13.24 -0.24 2.80
N GLU A 114 13.23 0.04 4.11
CA GLU A 114 13.20 -1.00 5.14
C GLU A 114 11.99 -1.92 5.01
N GLN A 115 10.81 -1.37 4.71
CA GLN A 115 9.60 -2.15 4.52
C GLN A 115 9.65 -2.99 3.24
N VAL A 116 10.13 -2.42 2.13
CA VAL A 116 10.37 -3.12 0.87
C VAL A 116 11.30 -4.31 1.12
N MET A 117 12.42 -4.10 1.81
CA MET A 117 13.40 -5.15 2.09
C MET A 117 12.80 -6.30 2.91
N LYS A 118 12.00 -6.01 3.94
CA LYS A 118 11.31 -7.05 4.72
C LYS A 118 10.42 -7.93 3.86
N VAL A 119 9.62 -7.32 2.99
CA VAL A 119 8.72 -8.05 2.08
C VAL A 119 9.53 -8.82 1.04
N TYR A 120 10.54 -8.20 0.44
CA TYR A 120 11.45 -8.80 -0.54
C TYR A 120 12.18 -10.04 0.03
N GLU A 121 12.71 -9.95 1.23
CA GLU A 121 13.36 -11.09 1.92
C GLU A 121 12.36 -12.23 2.11
N LYS A 122 11.13 -11.93 2.53
CA LYS A 122 10.08 -12.94 2.68
C LYS A 122 9.65 -13.57 1.36
N LEU A 123 9.66 -12.81 0.26
CA LEU A 123 9.44 -13.33 -1.08
C LEU A 123 10.60 -14.25 -1.51
N CYS A 124 11.85 -13.86 -1.23
CA CYS A 124 13.03 -14.67 -1.51
C CYS A 124 13.00 -16.01 -0.77
N GLU A 125 12.53 -16.05 0.48
CA GLU A 125 12.34 -17.30 1.23
C GLU A 125 11.37 -18.28 0.56
N GLN A 126 10.52 -17.82 -0.36
CA GLN A 126 9.60 -18.69 -1.10
C GLN A 126 10.24 -19.34 -2.33
N SER A 127 11.50 -18.99 -2.70
CA SER A 127 12.19 -19.64 -3.82
C SER A 127 12.40 -21.13 -3.60
N LYS A 128 12.33 -21.60 -2.34
CA LYS A 128 12.28 -23.02 -1.93
C LYS A 128 11.17 -23.86 -2.56
N TYR A 129 10.20 -23.22 -3.22
CA TYR A 129 9.13 -23.91 -3.95
C TYR A 129 9.41 -24.04 -5.45
N SER A 130 10.46 -23.41 -5.95
CA SER A 130 10.91 -23.57 -7.33
C SER A 130 11.73 -24.85 -7.49
N GLN A 131 11.79 -25.38 -8.71
CA GLN A 131 12.55 -26.61 -8.97
C GLN A 131 14.07 -26.43 -8.80
N ASN A 132 14.56 -25.19 -8.92
CA ASN A 132 15.96 -24.84 -8.81
C ASN A 132 16.29 -24.12 -7.48
N ASP A 133 15.33 -24.04 -6.55
CA ASP A 133 15.42 -23.27 -5.30
C ASP A 133 15.78 -21.77 -5.47
N ASP A 134 15.71 -21.26 -6.70
CA ASP A 134 16.22 -19.93 -7.08
C ASP A 134 15.14 -19.04 -7.69
N ASP A 135 14.24 -19.59 -8.51
CA ASP A 135 13.24 -18.80 -9.23
C ASP A 135 12.06 -18.44 -8.33
N ILE A 136 11.47 -17.26 -8.55
CA ILE A 136 10.26 -16.81 -7.87
C ILE A 136 9.22 -16.51 -8.93
N VAL A 137 8.05 -17.14 -8.83
CA VAL A 137 6.92 -16.85 -9.71
C VAL A 137 5.82 -16.25 -8.87
N MET A 138 5.53 -14.96 -9.08
CA MET A 138 4.59 -14.22 -8.25
C MET A 138 3.71 -13.29 -9.07
N SER A 139 2.64 -12.82 -8.43
CA SER A 139 1.80 -11.75 -8.92
C SER A 139 1.45 -10.82 -7.76
N VAL A 140 1.06 -9.59 -8.08
CA VAL A 140 0.63 -8.60 -7.09
C VAL A 140 -0.88 -8.48 -7.17
N LEU A 141 -1.54 -8.58 -6.02
CA LEU A 141 -2.95 -8.29 -5.85
C LEU A 141 -3.08 -6.96 -5.12
N LEU A 142 -3.97 -6.10 -5.60
CA LEU A 142 -4.31 -4.87 -4.92
C LEU A 142 -5.61 -5.09 -4.15
N VAL A 143 -5.54 -4.89 -2.84
CA VAL A 143 -6.66 -5.02 -1.92
C VAL A 143 -7.18 -3.62 -1.62
N VAL A 144 -8.42 -3.35 -2.07
CA VAL A 144 -9.08 -2.09 -1.77
C VAL A 144 -9.72 -2.20 -0.39
N CYS A 145 -9.37 -1.28 0.48
CA CYS A 145 -9.92 -1.15 1.82
C CYS A 145 -10.87 0.04 1.85
N ALA A 146 -12.07 -0.18 2.35
CA ALA A 146 -13.13 0.80 2.47
C ALA A 146 -13.53 0.98 3.94
N ARG A 147 -13.56 2.22 4.40
CA ARG A 147 -13.98 2.55 5.76
C ARG A 147 -14.92 3.76 5.74
N PRO A 148 -16.02 3.72 6.50
CA PRO A 148 -16.87 4.90 6.63
C PRO A 148 -16.08 6.06 7.23
N LYS A 149 -16.44 7.29 6.86
CA LYS A 149 -15.84 8.47 7.49
C LYS A 149 -16.07 8.44 9.00
N PRO A 150 -15.08 8.86 9.80
CA PRO A 150 -15.18 8.84 11.24
C PRO A 150 -16.36 9.70 11.71
N LEU A 151 -17.17 9.13 12.60
CA LEU A 151 -18.25 9.86 13.25
C LEU A 151 -17.68 10.79 14.32
N LYS A 152 -18.38 11.91 14.55
CA LYS A 152 -18.05 12.77 15.69
C LYS A 152 -18.39 12.05 16.99
N PHE A 153 -17.65 12.34 18.06
CA PHE A 153 -17.76 11.62 19.34
C PHE A 153 -19.18 11.58 19.95
N TYR A 154 -20.06 12.51 19.55
CA TYR A 154 -21.45 12.61 20.02
C TYR A 154 -22.48 11.95 19.07
N GLN A 155 -22.05 11.42 17.93
CA GLN A 155 -22.93 10.76 16.97
C GLN A 155 -22.99 9.27 17.26
N LEU A 156 -24.20 8.73 17.32
CA LEU A 156 -24.41 7.28 17.34
C LEU A 156 -24.10 6.71 15.96
N GLU A 157 -23.52 5.50 15.93
CA GLU A 157 -23.25 4.80 14.69
C GLU A 157 -24.56 4.48 13.96
N PRO A 158 -24.78 5.01 12.73
CA PRO A 158 -25.96 4.69 11.94
C PRO A 158 -26.01 3.19 11.62
N SER A 159 -27.22 2.62 11.50
CA SER A 159 -27.36 1.21 11.14
C SER A 159 -26.81 0.87 9.74
N ASN A 160 -26.72 1.87 8.85
CA ASN A 160 -26.15 1.75 7.50
C ASN A 160 -24.66 2.12 7.43
N HIS A 161 -23.98 2.33 8.57
CA HIS A 161 -22.62 2.85 8.59
C HIS A 161 -21.65 1.97 7.82
N TRP A 162 -21.79 0.63 7.91
CA TRP A 162 -20.94 -0.37 7.25
C TRP A 162 -21.60 -1.08 6.05
N VAL A 163 -22.74 -0.58 5.58
CA VAL A 163 -23.52 -1.20 4.51
C VAL A 163 -23.05 -0.70 3.15
N ASP A 164 -22.93 -1.62 2.19
CA ASP A 164 -22.61 -1.36 0.79
C ASP A 164 -21.40 -0.45 0.53
N LEU A 165 -20.38 -0.49 1.41
CA LEU A 165 -19.19 0.35 1.26
C LEU A 165 -18.50 0.15 -0.09
N HIS A 166 -18.62 -1.04 -0.67
CA HIS A 166 -18.06 -1.39 -1.97
C HIS A 166 -18.63 -0.56 -3.15
N GLN A 167 -19.82 0.03 -2.98
CA GLN A 167 -20.49 0.86 -4.00
C GLN A 167 -20.42 2.36 -3.70
N ARG A 168 -19.91 2.74 -2.53
CA ARG A 168 -19.93 4.11 -2.03
C ARG A 168 -18.67 4.86 -2.41
N ASN A 169 -18.82 6.16 -2.66
CA ASN A 169 -17.72 7.09 -2.92
C ASN A 169 -17.61 8.21 -1.87
N ASP A 170 -18.46 8.19 -0.84
CA ASP A 170 -18.48 9.15 0.27
C ASP A 170 -17.67 8.67 1.50
N ILE A 171 -16.75 7.72 1.29
CA ILE A 171 -16.05 6.95 2.31
C ILE A 171 -14.52 7.13 2.20
N ASP A 172 -13.78 6.71 3.22
CA ASP A 172 -12.32 6.61 3.14
C ASP A 172 -11.96 5.33 2.37
N ILE A 173 -11.09 5.47 1.37
CA ILE A 173 -10.59 4.35 0.55
C ILE A 173 -9.07 4.40 0.54
N TRP A 174 -8.43 3.24 0.68
CA TRP A 174 -7.00 3.06 0.43
C TRP A 174 -6.73 1.67 -0.14
N CYS A 175 -5.57 1.50 -0.75
CA CYS A 175 -5.15 0.23 -1.33
C CYS A 175 -3.94 -0.32 -0.57
N THR A 176 -3.85 -1.64 -0.47
CA THR A 176 -2.69 -2.35 0.06
C THR A 176 -2.32 -3.51 -0.87
N ALA A 177 -1.03 -3.79 -1.01
CA ALA A 177 -0.55 -4.87 -1.86
C ALA A 177 -0.47 -6.20 -1.11
N VAL A 178 -0.87 -7.27 -1.80
CA VAL A 178 -0.68 -8.65 -1.38
C VAL A 178 0.03 -9.41 -2.51
N PHE A 179 1.18 -9.97 -2.20
CA PHE A 179 1.99 -10.74 -3.13
C PHE A 179 1.55 -12.20 -3.10
N ARG A 180 1.09 -12.69 -4.24
CA ARG A 180 0.69 -14.09 -4.45
C ARG A 180 1.88 -14.83 -5.06
N VAL A 181 2.42 -15.84 -4.37
CA VAL A 181 3.58 -16.61 -4.84
C VAL A 181 3.17 -18.05 -5.15
N ARG A 182 3.58 -18.57 -6.31
CA ARG A 182 3.28 -19.93 -6.74
C ARG A 182 4.17 -20.94 -6.02
N LYS A 183 3.58 -21.98 -5.42
CA LYS A 183 4.32 -23.08 -4.75
C LYS A 183 4.46 -24.35 -5.60
N CYS A 184 3.54 -24.58 -6.54
CA CYS A 184 3.53 -25.83 -7.32
C CYS A 184 3.06 -25.57 -8.76
N ILE A 185 3.53 -26.40 -9.69
CA ILE A 185 3.05 -26.43 -11.07
C ILE A 185 1.95 -27.49 -11.15
N PRO A 186 0.72 -27.14 -11.58
CA PRO A 186 -0.34 -28.13 -11.72
C PRO A 186 0.03 -29.16 -12.79
N THR A 187 -0.10 -30.44 -12.45
CA THR A 187 0.23 -31.57 -13.35
C THR A 187 -1.00 -32.11 -14.09
N THR A 188 -2.20 -31.65 -13.71
CA THR A 188 -3.47 -32.03 -14.32
C THR A 188 -4.13 -30.80 -14.96
N VAL A 189 -4.78 -31.02 -16.10
CA VAL A 189 -5.51 -29.97 -16.81
C VAL A 189 -6.63 -29.43 -15.92
N GLY A 190 -6.67 -28.12 -15.72
CA GLY A 190 -7.68 -27.44 -14.91
C GLY A 190 -7.40 -27.39 -13.40
N ALA A 191 -6.33 -28.03 -12.90
CA ALA A 191 -5.95 -27.86 -11.50
C ALA A 191 -5.32 -26.48 -11.25
N LYS A 192 -5.72 -25.85 -10.13
CA LYS A 192 -5.12 -24.59 -9.69
C LYS A 192 -3.77 -24.84 -9.02
N SER A 193 -2.82 -23.94 -9.23
CA SER A 193 -1.56 -23.97 -8.51
C SER A 193 -1.75 -23.67 -7.02
N CYS A 194 -1.02 -24.42 -6.21
CA CYS A 194 -0.78 -24.13 -4.80
C CYS A 194 -0.07 -22.78 -4.71
N ARG A 195 -0.42 -21.97 -3.71
CA ARG A 195 0.11 -20.61 -3.56
C ARG A 195 0.19 -20.18 -2.10
N VAL A 196 1.10 -19.26 -1.81
CA VAL A 196 1.12 -18.51 -0.55
C VAL A 196 0.84 -17.04 -0.85
N TYR A 197 0.40 -16.31 0.18
CA TYR A 197 0.16 -14.88 0.10
C TYR A 197 1.05 -14.16 1.11
N ILE A 198 1.61 -13.03 0.73
CA ILE A 198 2.45 -12.19 1.59
C ILE A 198 1.89 -10.78 1.56
N ASP A 199 1.60 -10.19 2.72
CA ASP A 199 1.10 -8.82 2.78
C ASP A 199 2.22 -7.78 2.90
N GLU A 200 1.82 -6.50 2.92
CA GLU A 200 2.73 -5.36 3.10
C GLU A 200 3.57 -5.42 4.39
N SER A 201 3.15 -6.18 5.40
CA SER A 201 3.86 -6.38 6.67
C SER A 201 4.74 -7.64 6.65
N ALA A 202 4.96 -8.23 5.47
CA ALA A 202 5.77 -9.42 5.24
C ALA A 202 5.25 -10.67 5.97
N ARG A 203 3.94 -10.74 6.27
CA ARG A 203 3.32 -11.92 6.89
C ARG A 203 2.90 -12.91 5.82
N VAL A 204 3.19 -14.18 6.07
CA VAL A 204 2.91 -15.27 5.12
C VAL A 204 1.63 -15.99 5.50
N TYR A 205 0.71 -16.09 4.55
CA TYR A 205 -0.55 -16.84 4.64
C TYR A 205 -0.48 -18.05 3.71
N GLN A 206 -0.92 -19.21 4.19
CA GLN A 206 -0.81 -20.47 3.45
C GLN A 206 -1.81 -20.59 2.29
N ASP A 207 -2.90 -19.83 2.34
CA ASP A 207 -3.93 -19.76 1.31
C ASP A 207 -4.70 -18.44 1.43
N TRP A 208 -5.62 -18.21 0.49
CA TRP A 208 -6.37 -16.95 0.42
C TRP A 208 -7.32 -16.77 1.61
N ASN A 209 -7.95 -17.86 2.04
CA ASN A 209 -8.86 -17.82 3.19
C ASN A 209 -8.10 -17.42 4.47
N SER A 210 -6.90 -17.95 4.66
CA SER A 210 -6.00 -17.58 5.76
C SER A 210 -5.68 -16.09 5.76
N TYR A 211 -5.52 -15.47 4.59
CA TYR A 211 -5.36 -14.01 4.49
C TYR A 211 -6.64 -13.28 4.91
N LEU A 212 -7.80 -13.66 4.38
CA LEU A 212 -9.08 -13.03 4.70
C LEU A 212 -9.40 -13.08 6.20
N THR A 213 -9.09 -14.20 6.87
CA THR A 213 -9.45 -14.41 8.28
C THR A 213 -8.39 -13.97 9.29
N ASN A 214 -7.12 -13.83 8.90
CA ASN A 214 -6.02 -13.60 9.84
C ASN A 214 -5.14 -12.37 9.53
N ASN A 215 -5.50 -11.55 8.54
CA ASN A 215 -4.81 -10.29 8.33
C ASN A 215 -4.98 -9.35 9.55
N THR A 216 -4.08 -8.38 9.68
CA THR A 216 -4.11 -7.34 10.72
C THR A 216 -4.35 -5.96 10.13
N LEU A 217 -5.10 -5.90 9.02
CA LEU A 217 -5.54 -4.61 8.50
C LEU A 217 -6.38 -3.89 9.56
N PRO A 218 -6.34 -2.55 9.60
CA PRO A 218 -7.20 -1.78 10.48
C PRO A 218 -8.67 -2.02 10.10
N LYS A 219 -9.59 -1.57 10.97
CA LYS A 219 -11.03 -1.76 10.78
C LYS A 219 -11.49 -1.19 9.43
N CYS A 220 -11.77 -2.08 8.49
CA CYS A 220 -12.30 -1.77 7.18
C CYS A 220 -13.07 -2.97 6.60
N VAL A 221 -13.78 -2.71 5.50
CA VAL A 221 -14.27 -3.72 4.57
C VAL A 221 -13.25 -3.82 3.44
N ILE A 222 -12.79 -5.03 3.15
CA ILE A 222 -11.92 -5.30 2.01
C ILE A 222 -12.77 -5.70 0.81
N ILE A 223 -12.43 -5.14 -0.35
CA ILE A 223 -12.97 -5.47 -1.66
C ILE A 223 -11.79 -6.01 -2.45
N VAL A 224 -11.85 -7.28 -2.80
CA VAL A 224 -10.71 -8.05 -3.32
C VAL A 224 -11.13 -8.99 -4.44
N PRO A 225 -10.20 -9.42 -5.31
CA PRO A 225 -10.52 -10.44 -6.31
C PRO A 225 -10.99 -11.75 -5.66
N GLU A 226 -12.03 -12.35 -6.24
CA GLU A 226 -12.56 -13.61 -5.76
C GLU A 226 -11.47 -14.69 -5.79
N ASN A 227 -11.34 -15.47 -4.71
CA ASN A 227 -10.31 -16.51 -4.57
C ASN A 227 -8.86 -16.00 -4.70
N GLY A 228 -8.61 -14.70 -4.58
CA GLY A 228 -7.27 -14.11 -4.73
C GLY A 228 -6.74 -14.23 -6.16
N GLU A 229 -7.63 -14.15 -7.15
CA GLU A 229 -7.32 -14.17 -8.58
C GLU A 229 -8.22 -13.17 -9.31
N TYR A 230 -7.63 -12.35 -10.16
CA TYR A 230 -8.39 -11.47 -11.04
C TYR A 230 -9.05 -12.33 -12.13
N GLN A 231 -10.38 -12.42 -12.07
CA GLN A 231 -11.19 -13.13 -13.04
C GLN A 231 -12.37 -12.27 -13.46
N GLY A 232 -12.69 -12.27 -14.75
CA GLY A 232 -13.86 -11.59 -15.28
C GLY A 232 -15.03 -12.54 -15.50
N THR A 233 -16.23 -11.99 -15.56
CA THR A 233 -17.38 -12.63 -16.22
C THR A 233 -17.87 -11.72 -17.35
N ILE A 234 -18.31 -12.34 -18.44
CA ILE A 234 -19.09 -11.63 -19.46
C ILE A 234 -20.48 -11.42 -18.89
N ILE A 235 -21.02 -10.23 -19.11
CA ILE A 235 -22.41 -9.94 -18.75
C ILE A 235 -23.29 -10.15 -19.96
N GLU A 236 -24.29 -11.01 -19.77
CA GLU A 236 -25.20 -11.41 -20.85
C GLU A 236 -25.90 -10.18 -21.44
N GLY A 237 -25.76 -9.99 -22.76
CA GLY A 237 -26.32 -8.85 -23.47
C GLY A 237 -25.47 -7.57 -23.46
N GLN A 238 -24.26 -7.59 -22.89
CA GLN A 238 -23.31 -6.47 -22.93
C GLN A 238 -21.93 -6.91 -23.43
N GLU A 239 -21.25 -6.07 -24.19
CA GLU A 239 -19.82 -6.22 -24.51
C GLU A 239 -18.93 -5.76 -23.34
N ALA A 240 -19.34 -6.05 -22.09
CA ALA A 240 -18.65 -5.61 -20.89
C ALA A 240 -18.20 -6.82 -20.05
N PHE A 241 -16.99 -6.71 -19.51
CA PHE A 241 -16.44 -7.66 -18.55
C PHE A 241 -16.55 -7.06 -17.15
N ALA A 242 -17.00 -7.85 -16.18
CA ALA A 242 -17.02 -7.44 -14.79
C ALA A 242 -16.13 -8.36 -13.94
N VAL A 243 -15.28 -7.76 -13.12
CA VAL A 243 -14.40 -8.49 -12.21
C VAL A 243 -15.21 -9.23 -11.14
N LYS A 244 -14.81 -10.47 -10.84
CA LYS A 244 -15.33 -11.26 -9.73
C LYS A 244 -14.66 -10.83 -8.44
N LEU A 245 -15.45 -10.42 -7.46
CA LEU A 245 -14.96 -9.86 -6.21
C LEU A 245 -15.46 -10.65 -5.01
N THR A 246 -14.74 -10.51 -3.90
CA THR A 246 -15.19 -10.85 -2.56
C THR A 246 -15.22 -9.55 -1.74
N VAL A 247 -16.34 -9.31 -1.06
CA VAL A 247 -16.48 -8.22 -0.10
C VAL A 247 -16.50 -8.84 1.29
N ALA A 248 -15.52 -8.50 2.13
CA ALA A 248 -15.38 -9.12 3.44
C ALA A 248 -14.99 -8.08 4.52
N PRO A 249 -15.48 -8.22 5.76
CA PRO A 249 -14.93 -7.47 6.87
C PRO A 249 -13.50 -7.93 7.16
N THR A 250 -12.64 -6.99 7.57
CA THR A 250 -11.36 -7.35 8.20
C THR A 250 -11.57 -8.04 9.54
N PRO A 251 -10.65 -8.91 9.99
CA PRO A 251 -10.73 -9.57 11.30
C PRO A 251 -10.82 -8.56 12.46
N SER A 252 -10.18 -7.40 12.31
CA SER A 252 -10.20 -6.32 13.31
C SER A 252 -11.57 -5.63 13.46
N LEU A 253 -12.45 -5.75 12.45
CA LEU A 253 -13.82 -5.24 12.51
C LEU A 253 -14.73 -6.12 13.39
N GLY A 254 -14.37 -7.40 13.53
CA GLY A 254 -15.02 -8.37 14.41
C GLY A 254 -16.33 -8.94 13.86
N VAL A 255 -16.74 -10.10 14.39
CA VAL A 255 -17.93 -10.88 13.98
C VAL A 255 -19.28 -10.17 14.15
N LYS A 256 -19.34 -9.04 14.85
CA LYS A 256 -20.57 -8.26 15.05
C LYS A 256 -20.82 -7.24 13.95
N ALA A 257 -19.81 -6.87 13.17
CA ALA A 257 -20.00 -5.95 12.07
C ALA A 257 -20.77 -6.65 10.95
N ARG A 258 -22.04 -6.31 10.83
CA ARG A 258 -22.85 -6.72 9.67
C ARG A 258 -22.38 -5.90 8.48
N VAL A 259 -21.42 -6.44 7.75
CA VAL A 259 -21.18 -6.02 6.36
C VAL A 259 -22.33 -6.62 5.56
N LEU A 260 -23.40 -5.86 5.42
CA LEU A 260 -24.49 -6.22 4.52
C LEU A 260 -24.10 -5.70 3.14
N SER A 261 -23.87 -6.63 2.21
CA SER A 261 -24.02 -6.34 0.80
C SER A 261 -25.50 -6.52 0.50
N SER A 262 -26.21 -5.44 0.20
CA SER A 262 -27.63 -5.47 -0.18
C SER A 262 -27.83 -6.09 -1.57
N VAL A 263 -26.73 -6.32 -2.28
CA VAL A 263 -26.65 -6.93 -3.60
C VAL A 263 -25.85 -8.21 -3.41
N ASP A 264 -26.47 -9.39 -3.60
CA ASP A 264 -25.72 -10.64 -3.83
C ASP A 264 -24.64 -10.32 -4.83
N THR A 265 -23.39 -10.77 -4.63
CA THR A 265 -22.21 -10.39 -5.42
C THR A 265 -22.38 -10.71 -6.91
N ALA A 266 -23.17 -9.90 -7.59
CA ALA A 266 -23.40 -9.82 -9.00
C ALA A 266 -22.37 -8.80 -9.50
N SER A 267 -21.55 -9.28 -10.41
CA SER A 267 -20.43 -8.57 -11.01
C SER A 267 -20.87 -7.17 -11.44
N THR A 268 -20.32 -6.14 -10.80
CA THR A 268 -20.70 -4.75 -11.11
C THR A 268 -19.87 -4.30 -12.31
N VAL A 269 -20.55 -3.80 -13.35
CA VAL A 269 -19.89 -3.17 -14.50
C VAL A 269 -19.48 -1.77 -14.12
N ALA A 270 -18.19 -1.48 -14.29
CA ALA A 270 -17.66 -0.14 -14.25
C ALA A 270 -16.91 0.11 -15.56
N SER A 271 -17.62 0.47 -16.62
CA SER A 271 -17.00 0.92 -17.87
C SER A 271 -16.44 2.33 -17.67
N LEU A 272 -15.19 2.43 -17.23
CA LEU A 272 -14.49 3.71 -17.15
C LEU A 272 -13.78 3.93 -18.47
N GLY A 273 -14.36 4.82 -19.29
CA GLY A 273 -13.69 5.29 -20.49
C GLY A 273 -12.38 5.99 -20.11
N ALA A 274 -11.27 5.32 -20.40
CA ALA A 274 -9.89 5.83 -20.45
C ALA A 274 -9.62 7.13 -19.65
N VAL A 275 -9.39 7.00 -18.33
CA VAL A 275 -8.63 8.00 -17.57
C VAL A 275 -7.28 7.37 -17.23
N GLY A 276 -6.23 7.90 -17.86
CA GLY A 276 -4.94 7.26 -17.95
C GLY A 276 -4.13 7.22 -16.65
N VAL A 277 -3.36 6.12 -16.55
CA VAL A 277 -2.05 5.95 -15.91
C VAL A 277 -2.00 5.96 -14.38
N LEU A 278 -2.14 4.77 -13.79
CA LEU A 278 -1.23 4.33 -12.74
C LEU A 278 -0.31 3.27 -13.37
N GLY A 279 0.96 3.64 -13.52
CA GLY A 279 1.92 2.95 -14.39
C GLY A 279 2.03 1.45 -14.13
N VAL A 280 1.77 0.66 -15.17
CA VAL A 280 2.26 -0.71 -15.23
C VAL A 280 3.68 -0.62 -15.79
N ALA A 281 4.68 -0.68 -14.93
CA ALA A 281 6.04 -0.95 -15.37
C ALA A 281 6.14 -2.44 -15.73
N ALA A 282 5.81 -2.78 -16.97
CA ALA A 282 6.17 -4.06 -17.55
C ALA A 282 7.65 -3.98 -17.97
N PHE A 283 8.54 -4.56 -17.17
CA PHE A 283 9.90 -4.86 -17.61
C PHE A 283 9.93 -6.31 -18.11
N THR A 284 10.03 -6.47 -19.44
CA THR A 284 10.48 -7.71 -20.11
C THR A 284 11.98 -7.67 -20.33
#